data_AF-A0A497I7R2-F1
#
_entry.id   AF-A0A497I7R2-F1
#
_cell.length_a   1.000
_cell.length_b   1.000
_cell.length_c   1.000
_cell.angle_alpha   90.00
_cell.angle_beta   90.00
_cell.angle_gamma   90.00
#
_symmetry.space_group_name_H-M   'P 1'
#
loop_
_entity.id
_entity.type
_entity.pdbx_description
1 polymer ?
#
loop_
_entity_poly.entity_id
_entity_poly.type
_entity_poly.pdbx_seq_one_letter_code
_entity_poly.pdbx_strand_id
1 'polypeptide(L)'
;WGVEIVNELLAKMNVPRNKLLIATYFNLDLESYSMLLEIKAGLHLDLLSNKEAEEAVRELGFKNDVLSLGVVNARGIFPEKPEEIAANIEKILANASPNTLIVSTNTWLDYIPFENAVEKLKILGRILRNMEV
;
A
#
# COMPACT_ATOMS: atom_id res chain seq x y z
N TRP A 1 5.59 19.25 11.78
CA TRP A 1 4.46 19.20 12.74
C TRP A 1 3.67 17.90 12.69
N GLY A 2 2.98 17.54 11.59
CA GLY A 2 2.14 16.32 11.56
C GLY A 2 2.91 15.01 11.79
N VAL A 3 4.02 14.81 11.07
CA VAL A 3 4.90 13.63 11.20
C VAL A 3 5.47 13.48 12.60
N GLU A 4 5.89 14.59 13.22
CA GLU A 4 6.47 14.60 14.57
C GLU A 4 5.45 14.09 15.60
N ILE A 5 4.21 14.56 15.54
CA ILE A 5 3.12 14.12 16.42
C ILE A 5 2.85 12.62 16.23
N VAL A 6 2.81 12.14 14.99
CA VAL A 6 2.62 10.71 14.69
C VAL A 6 3.78 9.90 15.28
N ASN A 7 5.01 10.34 15.10
CA ASN A 7 6.20 9.65 15.63
C ASN A 7 6.22 9.62 17.17
N GLU A 8 5.83 10.71 17.82
CA GLU A 8 5.68 10.76 19.29
C GLU A 8 4.61 9.80 19.80
N LEU A 9 3.49 9.68 19.08
CA LEU A 9 2.44 8.71 19.40
C LEU A 9 2.97 7.28 19.26
N LEU A 10 3.60 6.96 18.12
CA LEU A 10 4.15 5.64 17.84
C LEU A 10 5.18 5.22 18.91
N ALA A 11 6.03 6.15 19.36
CA ALA A 11 7.02 5.90 20.42
C ALA A 11 6.38 5.51 21.76
N LYS A 12 5.12 5.90 22.02
CA LYS A 12 4.40 5.60 23.26
C LYS A 12 3.61 4.29 23.21
N MET A 13 3.36 3.72 22.03
CA MET A 13 2.47 2.56 21.87
C MET A 13 3.06 1.23 22.38
N ASN A 14 4.36 1.16 22.69
CA ASN A 14 5.08 -0.07 23.06
C ASN A 14 4.82 -1.24 22.09
N VAL A 15 4.61 -0.93 20.80
CA VAL A 15 4.45 -1.90 19.72
C VAL A 15 5.68 -1.81 18.81
N PRO A 16 6.28 -2.95 18.40
CA PRO A 16 7.38 -2.93 17.44
C PRO A 16 7.00 -2.19 16.16
N ARG A 17 7.91 -1.34 15.66
CA ARG A 17 7.71 -0.52 14.45
C ARG A 17 7.25 -1.33 13.24
N ASN A 18 7.82 -2.51 13.04
CA ASN A 18 7.47 -3.42 11.94
C ASN A 18 6.09 -4.09 12.08
N LYS A 19 5.35 -3.78 13.14
CA LYS A 19 3.96 -4.22 13.36
C LYS A 19 2.96 -3.06 13.32
N LEU A 20 3.44 -1.85 13.01
CA LEU A 20 2.61 -0.65 12.88
C LEU A 20 2.54 -0.27 11.40
N LEU A 21 1.34 0.06 10.95
CA LEU A 21 1.04 0.43 9.56
C LEU A 21 0.19 1.70 9.58
N ILE A 22 0.63 2.74 8.89
CA ILE A 22 -0.16 3.96 8.66
C ILE A 22 -0.77 3.85 7.26
N ALA A 23 -2.10 3.80 7.20
CA ALA A 23 -2.83 3.75 5.94
C ALA A 23 -3.22 5.15 5.47
N THR A 24 -2.87 5.49 4.24
CA THR A 24 -3.16 6.78 3.63
C THR A 24 -4.22 6.63 2.55
N TYR A 25 -5.30 7.41 2.70
CA TYR A 25 -6.46 7.43 1.78
C TYR A 25 -6.68 8.84 1.20
N PHE A 26 -5.61 9.61 1.08
CA PHE A 26 -5.60 11.00 0.59
C PHE A 26 -4.61 11.15 -0.59
N ASN A 27 -4.65 12.30 -1.27
CA ASN A 27 -3.74 12.57 -2.39
C ASN A 27 -2.28 12.61 -1.90
N LEU A 28 -1.39 12.02 -2.67
CA LEU A 28 -0.03 11.68 -2.26
C LEU A 28 0.88 12.00 -3.43
N ASP A 29 1.14 13.29 -3.56
CA ASP A 29 2.18 13.80 -4.44
C ASP A 29 3.58 13.49 -3.86
N LEU A 30 4.61 13.86 -4.62
CA LEU A 30 6.01 13.69 -4.23
C LEU A 30 6.35 14.36 -2.89
N GLU A 31 5.84 15.56 -2.63
CA GLU A 31 6.12 16.30 -1.40
C GLU A 31 5.50 15.59 -0.19
N SER A 32 4.23 15.25 -0.28
CA SER A 32 3.50 14.53 0.77
C SER A 32 4.12 13.16 1.03
N TYR A 33 4.51 12.44 -0.02
CA TYR A 33 5.17 11.15 0.12
C TYR A 33 6.53 11.28 0.82
N SER A 34 7.35 12.27 0.44
CA SER A 34 8.62 12.57 1.10
C SER A 34 8.46 12.78 2.60
N MET A 35 7.43 13.53 3.02
CA MET A 35 7.10 13.70 4.44
C MET A 35 6.71 12.38 5.12
N LEU A 36 5.95 11.51 4.46
CA LEU A 36 5.56 10.21 5.04
C LEU A 36 6.75 9.27 5.25
N LEU A 37 7.81 9.36 4.45
CA LEU A 37 9.02 8.54 4.63
C LEU A 37 9.73 8.79 5.97
N GLU A 38 9.46 9.92 6.62
CA GLU A 38 9.99 10.22 7.95
C GLU A 38 9.23 9.51 9.08
N ILE A 39 8.03 8.97 8.82
CA ILE A 39 7.21 8.25 9.79
C ILE A 39 7.90 6.96 10.24
N LYS A 40 7.91 6.73 11.56
CA LYS A 40 8.50 5.56 12.19
C LYS A 40 7.54 4.37 12.26
N ALA A 41 6.94 4.02 11.12
CA ALA A 41 6.03 2.88 10.92
C ALA A 41 6.11 2.38 9.47
N GLY A 42 5.45 1.26 9.17
CA GLY A 42 5.14 0.90 7.79
C GLY A 42 4.07 1.81 7.18
N LEU A 43 3.96 1.82 5.86
CA LEU A 43 2.97 2.60 5.12
C LEU A 43 2.06 1.72 4.27
N HIS A 44 0.76 2.02 4.25
CA HIS A 44 -0.18 1.52 3.26
C HIS A 44 -0.58 2.65 2.32
N LEU A 45 -0.42 2.42 1.02
CA LEU A 45 -0.63 3.40 -0.04
C LEU A 45 -1.79 2.96 -0.94
N ASP A 46 -2.84 3.78 -1.03
CA ASP A 46 -3.90 3.61 -2.03
C ASP A 46 -3.37 4.03 -3.41
N LEU A 47 -3.01 3.07 -4.27
CA LEU A 47 -2.48 3.33 -5.60
C LEU A 47 -3.55 3.46 -6.69
N LEU A 48 -4.82 3.28 -6.34
CA LEU A 48 -5.92 3.28 -7.32
C LEU A 48 -6.73 4.57 -7.30
N SER A 49 -6.93 5.14 -6.12
CA SER A 49 -7.62 6.42 -5.97
C SER A 49 -6.70 7.61 -6.22
N ASN A 50 -5.38 7.37 -6.29
CA ASN A 50 -4.36 8.39 -6.33
C ASN A 50 -3.37 8.11 -7.46
N LYS A 51 -3.39 8.98 -8.47
CA LYS A 51 -2.61 8.82 -9.70
C LYS A 51 -1.12 9.11 -9.50
N GLU A 52 -0.78 9.93 -8.50
CA GLU A 52 0.60 10.39 -8.24
C GLU A 52 1.34 9.47 -7.27
N ALA A 53 0.62 8.65 -6.49
CA ALA A 53 1.23 7.74 -5.51
C ALA A 53 2.18 6.72 -6.15
N GLU A 54 1.83 6.16 -7.30
CA GLU A 54 2.70 5.23 -8.02
C GLU A 54 4.01 5.92 -8.44
N GLU A 55 3.92 7.12 -9.01
CA GLU A 55 5.09 7.90 -9.42
C GLU A 55 5.96 8.26 -8.21
N ALA A 56 5.34 8.71 -7.12
CA ALA A 56 6.05 9.07 -5.89
C ALA A 56 6.85 7.89 -5.31
N VAL A 57 6.26 6.68 -5.28
CA VAL A 57 6.97 5.47 -4.83
C VAL A 57 8.09 5.10 -5.79
N ARG A 58 7.88 5.20 -7.10
CA ARG A 58 8.93 4.90 -8.09
C ARG A 58 10.11 5.86 -7.99
N GLU A 59 9.87 7.14 -7.74
CA GLU A 59 10.93 8.15 -7.67
C GLU A 59 11.67 8.17 -6.34
N LEU A 60 10.95 8.20 -5.23
CA LEU A 60 11.55 8.34 -3.90
C LEU A 60 11.86 6.99 -3.24
N GLY A 61 11.29 5.91 -3.75
CA GLY A 61 11.45 4.56 -3.22
C GLY A 61 10.79 4.37 -1.86
N PHE A 62 11.06 3.23 -1.24
CA PHE A 62 10.73 2.95 0.16
C PHE A 62 11.76 1.98 0.70
N LYS A 63 12.25 2.20 1.91
CA LYS A 63 13.32 1.37 2.49
C LYS A 63 13.00 0.99 3.91
N ASN A 64 13.28 -0.27 4.23
CA ASN A 64 13.08 -0.87 5.55
C ASN A 64 11.59 -0.90 5.93
N ASP A 65 11.23 -1.62 6.99
CA ASP A 65 9.83 -1.75 7.48
C ASP A 65 8.84 -2.36 6.46
N VAL A 66 7.54 -2.11 6.69
CA VAL A 66 6.43 -2.72 5.96
C VAL A 66 5.90 -1.73 4.93
N LEU A 67 5.82 -2.15 3.67
CA LEU A 67 5.13 -1.43 2.61
C LEU A 67 3.90 -2.23 2.18
N SER A 68 2.74 -1.60 2.24
CA SER A 68 1.48 -2.17 1.76
C SER A 68 1.00 -1.39 0.55
N LEU A 69 0.76 -2.09 -0.56
CA LEU A 69 0.28 -1.51 -1.79
C LEU A 69 -1.20 -1.86 -1.99
N GLY A 70 -2.03 -0.82 -2.05
CA GLY A 70 -3.45 -0.90 -2.33
C GLY A 70 -3.70 -0.91 -3.83
N VAL A 71 -3.75 -2.11 -4.43
CA VAL A 71 -3.73 -2.31 -5.90
C VAL A 71 -4.96 -3.02 -6.44
N VAL A 72 -5.82 -3.52 -5.56
CA VAL A 72 -7.11 -4.14 -5.90
C VAL A 72 -8.24 -3.18 -5.52
N ASN A 73 -9.16 -2.90 -6.43
CA ASN A 73 -10.20 -1.90 -6.22
C ASN A 73 -11.27 -2.44 -5.28
N ALA A 74 -11.37 -1.86 -4.08
CA ALA A 74 -12.33 -2.31 -3.08
C ALA A 74 -13.79 -1.92 -3.37
N ARG A 75 -14.02 -1.02 -4.34
CA ARG A 75 -15.34 -0.45 -4.68
C ARG A 75 -15.86 -0.88 -6.05
N GLY A 76 -14.98 -1.31 -6.94
CA GLY A 76 -15.32 -1.72 -8.30
C GLY A 76 -15.77 -3.18 -8.38
N ILE A 77 -16.82 -3.45 -9.18
CA ILE A 77 -17.29 -4.81 -9.48
C ILE A 77 -16.70 -5.39 -10.77
N PHE A 78 -15.88 -4.60 -11.48
CA PHE A 78 -15.28 -5.04 -12.73
C PHE A 78 -14.20 -6.10 -12.50
N PRO A 79 -14.03 -7.03 -13.46
CA PRO A 79 -12.93 -7.99 -13.42
C PRO A 79 -11.59 -7.27 -13.42
N GLU A 80 -10.72 -7.67 -12.50
CA GLU A 80 -9.32 -7.24 -12.48
C GLU A 80 -8.45 -8.35 -13.06
N LYS A 81 -7.28 -7.98 -13.59
CA LYS A 81 -6.33 -8.90 -14.21
C LYS A 81 -5.10 -9.03 -13.31
N PRO A 82 -5.01 -10.11 -12.52
CA PRO A 82 -3.93 -10.30 -11.54
C PRO A 82 -2.52 -10.22 -12.15
N GLU A 83 -2.36 -10.65 -13.40
CA GLU A 83 -1.07 -10.69 -14.11
C GLU A 83 -0.59 -9.27 -14.45
N GLU A 84 -1.50 -8.41 -14.92
CA GLU A 84 -1.19 -7.00 -15.21
C GLU A 84 -0.86 -6.23 -13.92
N ILE A 85 -1.56 -6.53 -12.83
CA ILE A 85 -1.30 -5.92 -11.51
C ILE A 85 0.06 -6.36 -10.97
N ALA A 86 0.40 -7.66 -11.03
CA ALA A 86 1.70 -8.18 -10.60
C ALA A 86 2.86 -7.49 -11.34
N ALA A 87 2.77 -7.40 -12.67
CA ALA A 87 3.77 -6.71 -13.49
C ALA A 87 3.86 -5.21 -13.17
N ASN A 88 2.77 -4.57 -12.74
CA ASN A 88 2.80 -3.17 -12.31
C ASN A 88 3.50 -3.00 -10.96
N ILE A 89 3.24 -3.91 -10.01
CA ILE A 89 3.89 -3.90 -8.69
C ILE A 89 5.42 -4.00 -8.85
N GLU A 90 5.92 -4.86 -9.73
CA GLU A 90 7.37 -4.97 -9.99
C GLU A 90 7.97 -3.64 -10.46
N LYS A 91 7.27 -2.92 -11.36
CA LYS A 91 7.71 -1.59 -11.84
C LYS A 91 7.69 -0.54 -10.73
N ILE A 92 6.69 -0.59 -9.85
CA ILE A 92 6.59 0.28 -8.67
C ILE A 92 7.77 0.04 -7.74
N LEU A 93 8.12 -1.24 -7.52
CA LEU A 93 9.14 -1.66 -6.57
C LEU A 93 10.58 -1.56 -7.11
N ALA A 94 10.78 -1.13 -8.36
CA ALA A 94 12.11 -1.05 -8.97
C ALA A 94 13.15 -0.29 -8.11
N ASN A 95 12.70 0.74 -7.36
CA ASN A 95 13.55 1.53 -6.46
C ASN A 95 13.18 1.36 -4.97
N ALA A 96 12.32 0.39 -4.63
CA ALA A 96 11.88 0.14 -3.27
C ALA A 96 12.33 -1.24 -2.76
N SER A 97 12.77 -1.30 -1.51
CA SER A 97 13.22 -2.53 -0.85
C SER A 97 12.64 -2.62 0.57
N PRO A 98 11.32 -2.83 0.71
CA PRO A 98 10.71 -3.05 2.02
C PRO A 98 11.16 -4.38 2.63
N ASN A 99 11.19 -4.47 3.97
CA ASN A 99 11.41 -5.75 4.66
C ASN A 99 10.21 -6.69 4.53
N THR A 100 9.02 -6.12 4.37
CA THR A 100 7.79 -6.87 4.16
C THR A 100 6.93 -6.11 3.17
N LEU A 101 6.57 -6.77 2.09
CA LEU A 101 5.59 -6.29 1.13
C LEU A 101 4.22 -6.90 1.46
N ILE A 102 3.19 -6.07 1.50
CA ILE A 102 1.79 -6.49 1.61
C ILE A 102 1.06 -6.06 0.35
N VAL A 103 0.50 -7.01 -0.40
CA VAL A 103 -0.43 -6.71 -1.49
C VAL A 103 -1.84 -6.68 -0.91
N SER A 104 -2.57 -5.60 -1.15
CA SER A 104 -3.85 -5.33 -0.50
C SER A 104 -4.87 -4.68 -1.43
N THR A 105 -6.13 -4.66 -0.99
CA THR A 105 -7.13 -3.77 -1.56
C THR A 105 -6.80 -2.32 -1.23
N ASN A 106 -7.22 -1.39 -2.07
CA ASN A 106 -6.89 0.01 -1.91
C ASN A 106 -7.58 0.70 -0.74
N THR A 107 -8.69 0.12 -0.27
CA THR A 107 -9.39 0.52 0.94
C THR A 107 -10.23 -0.63 1.48
N TRP A 108 -11.13 -0.34 2.41
CA TRP A 108 -12.02 -1.28 3.07
C TRP A 108 -13.06 -1.86 2.09
N LEU A 109 -13.48 -3.09 2.33
CA LEU A 109 -14.44 -3.84 1.48
C LEU A 109 -15.90 -3.71 1.96
N ASP A 110 -16.17 -2.78 2.85
CA ASP A 110 -17.46 -2.53 3.50
C ASP A 110 -18.53 -1.98 2.55
N TYR A 111 -18.14 -1.48 1.38
CA TYR A 111 -19.05 -0.87 0.39
C TYR A 111 -19.46 -1.81 -0.76
N ILE A 112 -19.10 -3.09 -0.72
CA ILE A 112 -19.47 -4.07 -1.76
C ILE A 112 -20.14 -5.31 -1.16
N PRO A 113 -20.95 -6.05 -1.93
CA PRO A 113 -21.50 -7.33 -1.48
C PRO A 113 -20.41 -8.32 -1.06
N PHE A 114 -20.75 -9.23 -0.14
CA PHE A 114 -19.81 -10.19 0.41
C PHE A 114 -19.17 -11.07 -0.66
N GLU A 115 -19.94 -11.49 -1.66
CA GLU A 115 -19.46 -12.33 -2.77
C GLU A 115 -18.39 -11.60 -3.59
N ASN A 116 -18.58 -10.28 -3.81
CA ASN A 116 -17.59 -9.44 -4.47
C ASN A 116 -16.33 -9.28 -3.59
N ALA A 117 -16.49 -9.07 -2.28
CA ALA A 117 -15.37 -8.98 -1.35
C ALA A 117 -14.51 -10.26 -1.34
N VAL A 118 -15.15 -11.43 -1.34
CA VAL A 118 -14.48 -12.74 -1.47
C VAL A 118 -13.70 -12.84 -2.77
N GLU A 119 -14.25 -12.36 -3.89
CA GLU A 119 -13.51 -12.38 -5.16
C GLU A 119 -12.30 -11.44 -5.13
N LYS A 120 -12.37 -10.26 -4.49
CA LYS A 120 -11.21 -9.38 -4.29
C LYS A 120 -10.09 -10.07 -3.51
N LEU A 121 -10.43 -10.84 -2.47
CA LEU A 121 -9.43 -11.62 -1.72
C LEU A 121 -8.79 -12.73 -2.59
N LYS A 122 -9.56 -13.40 -3.45
CA LYS A 122 -8.99 -14.38 -4.39
C LYS A 122 -8.07 -13.72 -5.41
N ILE A 123 -8.40 -12.51 -5.87
CA ILE A 123 -7.55 -11.72 -6.78
C ILE A 123 -6.19 -11.44 -6.12
N LEU A 124 -6.17 -11.00 -4.85
CA LEU A 124 -4.91 -10.81 -4.10
C LEU A 124 -4.06 -12.08 -4.09
N GLY A 125 -4.67 -13.24 -3.83
CA GLY A 125 -3.97 -14.52 -3.88
C GLY A 125 -3.45 -14.90 -5.27
N ARG A 126 -4.13 -14.51 -6.35
CA ARG A 126 -3.65 -14.70 -7.73
C ARG A 126 -2.47 -13.77 -8.04
N ILE A 127 -2.52 -12.51 -7.60
CA ILE A 127 -1.42 -11.54 -7.78
C ILE A 127 -0.14 -12.08 -7.14
N LEU A 128 -0.21 -12.51 -5.88
CA LEU A 128 0.96 -13.04 -5.17
C LEU A 128 1.57 -14.25 -5.88
N ARG A 129 0.74 -15.20 -6.38
CA ARG A 129 1.24 -16.34 -7.16
C ARG A 129 1.95 -15.91 -8.45
N ASN A 130 1.49 -14.86 -9.11
CA ASN A 130 2.15 -14.35 -10.32
C ASN A 130 3.46 -13.60 -10.02
N MET A 131 3.67 -13.12 -8.79
CA MET A 131 4.92 -12.46 -8.36
C MET A 131 5.98 -13.44 -7.82
N GLU A 132 5.58 -14.67 -7.48
CA GLU A 132 6.50 -15.73 -7.01
C GLU A 132 7.17 -16.51 -8.17
N VAL A 133 6.76 -16.27 -9.42
CA VAL A 133 7.27 -16.91 -10.65
C VAL A 133 8.33 -16.04 -11.28
#